data_AF-A0A842JDK4-F1
#
_entry.id   AF-A0A842JDK4-F1
#
_cell.length_a   1.000
_cell.length_b   1.000
_cell.length_c   1.000
_cell.angle_alpha   90.00
_cell.angle_beta   90.00
_cell.angle_gamma   90.00
#
_symmetry.space_group_name_H-M   'P 1'
#
loop_
_entity.id
_entity.type
_entity.pdbx_description
1 polymer ?
#
loop_
_entity_poly.entity_id
_entity_poly.type
_entity_poly.pdbx_seq_one_letter_code
_entity_poly.pdbx_strand_id
1 'polypeptide(L)'
;MKEKLAFGAKVTVAHVLTYTLCGMLAMTLFDYQSSVEAIGMRPLDDPVVGMAPLFQIARGALFALVLWLLRPAFMERKHGWLVVWATVAIVGILNTPATSPGSIEALIYLEPAGEPLNTSVGGTVEILAQTMLFSAAATWWVKRPARHASAGSSPEGSGTSKSSDPKLR
;
A
#
# COMPACT_ATOMS: atom_id res chain seq x y z
N MET A 1 21.98 -3.14 -3.66
CA MET A 1 21.05 -4.17 -3.14
C MET A 1 20.27 -3.70 -1.91
N LYS A 2 20.92 -3.14 -0.88
CA LYS A 2 20.27 -2.66 0.35
C LYS A 2 19.08 -1.70 0.11
N GLU A 3 19.21 -0.77 -0.81
CA GLU A 3 18.13 0.18 -1.16
C GLU A 3 16.90 -0.50 -1.78
N LYS A 4 17.11 -1.49 -2.66
CA LYS A 4 16.02 -2.27 -3.28
C LYS A 4 15.26 -3.08 -2.24
N LEU A 5 15.99 -3.70 -1.30
CA LEU A 5 15.41 -4.45 -0.19
C LEU A 5 14.63 -3.54 0.76
N ALA A 6 15.18 -2.37 1.10
CA ALA A 6 14.50 -1.39 1.94
C ALA A 6 13.24 -0.83 1.26
N PHE A 7 13.30 -0.56 -0.04
CA PHE A 7 12.12 -0.19 -0.85
C PHE A 7 11.06 -1.28 -0.76
N GLY A 8 11.45 -2.54 -1.03
CA GLY A 8 10.53 -3.66 -1.05
C GLY A 8 9.86 -3.87 0.29
N ALA A 9 10.64 -3.87 1.38
CA ALA A 9 10.11 -3.99 2.74
C ALA A 9 9.09 -2.89 3.07
N LYS A 10 9.37 -1.62 2.75
CA LYS A 10 8.43 -0.51 2.97
C LYS A 10 7.10 -0.72 2.23
N VAL A 11 7.17 -1.13 0.96
CA VAL A 11 5.97 -1.38 0.14
C VAL A 11 5.19 -2.58 0.68
N THR A 12 5.85 -3.69 0.97
CA THR A 12 5.21 -4.89 1.51
C THR A 12 4.55 -4.61 2.86
N VAL A 13 5.21 -3.90 3.76
CA VAL A 13 4.63 -3.52 5.06
C VAL A 13 3.43 -2.59 4.87
N ALA A 14 3.53 -1.59 3.99
CA ALA A 14 2.40 -0.71 3.68
C ALA A 14 1.19 -1.50 3.16
N HIS A 15 1.42 -2.49 2.29
CA HIS A 15 0.37 -3.37 1.77
C HIS A 15 -0.28 -4.19 2.89
N VAL A 16 0.52 -4.92 3.68
CA VAL A 16 0.00 -5.77 4.76
C VAL A 16 -0.79 -4.95 5.78
N LEU A 17 -0.27 -3.79 6.19
CA LEU A 17 -0.96 -2.92 7.15
C LEU A 17 -2.29 -2.40 6.60
N THR A 18 -2.29 -1.84 5.39
CA THR A 18 -3.52 -1.29 4.81
C THR A 18 -4.55 -2.38 4.53
N TYR A 19 -4.13 -3.54 4.02
CA TYR A 19 -5.00 -4.70 3.86
C TYR A 19 -5.64 -5.13 5.18
N THR A 20 -4.83 -5.31 6.23
CA THR A 20 -5.33 -5.81 7.52
C THR A 20 -6.28 -4.80 8.17
N LEU A 21 -5.92 -3.51 8.16
CA LEU A 21 -6.74 -2.46 8.75
C LEU A 21 -8.07 -2.27 7.98
N CYS A 22 -8.03 -2.25 6.65
CA CYS A 22 -9.25 -2.11 5.84
C CYS A 22 -10.14 -3.34 5.96
N GLY A 23 -9.56 -4.55 5.94
CA GLY A 23 -10.32 -5.79 6.09
C GLY A 23 -11.01 -5.87 7.45
N MET A 24 -10.32 -5.54 8.54
CA MET A 24 -10.95 -5.48 9.87
C MET A 24 -12.08 -4.45 9.92
N LEU A 25 -11.85 -3.25 9.36
CA LEU A 25 -12.87 -2.21 9.33
C LEU A 25 -14.09 -2.63 8.49
N ALA A 26 -13.87 -3.22 7.32
CA ALA A 26 -14.92 -3.63 6.42
C ALA A 26 -15.74 -4.80 6.97
N MET A 27 -15.10 -5.76 7.67
CA MET A 27 -15.83 -6.79 8.42
C MET A 27 -16.80 -6.18 9.43
N THR A 28 -16.42 -5.09 10.11
CA THR A 28 -17.31 -4.40 11.05
C THR A 28 -18.38 -3.53 10.38
N LEU A 29 -18.11 -2.96 9.21
CA LEU A 29 -19.02 -2.05 8.51
C LEU A 29 -20.06 -2.77 7.64
N PHE A 30 -19.67 -3.89 7.03
CA PHE A 30 -20.46 -4.58 6.01
C PHE A 30 -21.02 -5.94 6.48
N ASP A 31 -20.66 -6.40 7.69
CA ASP A 31 -21.13 -7.66 8.27
C ASP A 31 -20.99 -8.85 7.30
N TYR A 32 -19.78 -9.05 6.78
CA TYR A 32 -19.54 -10.06 5.75
C TYR A 32 -19.83 -11.48 6.21
N GLN A 33 -19.72 -11.78 7.51
CA GLN A 33 -19.74 -13.15 8.05
C GLN A 33 -20.99 -13.93 7.64
N SER A 34 -22.15 -13.27 7.55
CA SER A 34 -23.42 -13.88 7.11
C SER A 34 -23.53 -14.09 5.59
N SER A 35 -22.67 -13.42 4.82
CA SER A 35 -22.77 -13.26 3.37
C SER A 35 -21.67 -14.00 2.58
N VAL A 36 -20.48 -14.21 3.17
CA VAL A 36 -19.34 -14.90 2.51
C VAL A 36 -19.66 -16.36 2.17
N GLU A 37 -20.33 -17.08 3.08
CA GLU A 37 -20.68 -18.50 2.89
C GLU A 37 -21.71 -18.68 1.77
N ALA A 38 -22.62 -17.71 1.60
CA ALA A 38 -23.67 -17.74 0.59
C ALA A 38 -23.14 -17.64 -0.85
N ILE A 39 -21.91 -17.14 -1.02
CA ILE A 39 -21.31 -16.89 -2.33
C ILE A 39 -20.14 -17.84 -2.65
N GLY A 40 -20.04 -18.95 -1.92
CA GLY A 40 -19.05 -20.00 -2.17
C GLY A 40 -17.62 -19.65 -1.77
N MET A 41 -17.43 -18.57 -0.99
CA MET A 41 -16.14 -18.28 -0.36
C MET A 41 -15.91 -19.15 0.87
N ARG A 42 -14.64 -19.32 1.24
CA ARG A 42 -14.29 -20.08 2.45
C ARG A 42 -14.82 -19.36 3.70
N PRO A 43 -15.32 -20.11 4.70
CA PRO A 43 -15.67 -19.56 6.00
C PRO A 43 -14.50 -18.80 6.65
N LEU A 44 -14.80 -17.76 7.44
CA LEU A 44 -13.78 -16.91 8.06
C LEU A 44 -12.93 -17.63 9.12
N ASP A 45 -13.43 -18.73 9.67
CA ASP A 45 -12.76 -19.62 10.62
C ASP A 45 -11.90 -20.71 9.95
N ASP A 46 -11.90 -20.78 8.61
CA ASP A 46 -11.04 -21.70 7.86
C ASP A 46 -9.54 -21.38 8.15
N PRO A 47 -8.72 -22.38 8.51
CA PRO A 47 -7.30 -22.17 8.82
C PRO A 47 -6.52 -21.45 7.70
N VAL A 48 -6.89 -21.66 6.44
CA VAL A 48 -6.25 -21.01 5.29
C VAL A 48 -6.64 -19.54 5.20
N VAL A 49 -7.89 -19.19 5.56
CA VAL A 49 -8.30 -17.78 5.70
C VAL A 49 -7.57 -17.13 6.87
N GLY A 50 -7.37 -17.85 7.98
CA GLY A 50 -6.51 -17.41 9.09
C GLY A 50 -5.05 -17.14 8.69
N MET A 51 -4.55 -17.82 7.65
CA MET A 51 -3.23 -17.58 7.06
C MET A 51 -3.18 -16.41 6.08
N ALA A 52 -4.29 -15.69 5.86
CA ALA A 52 -4.34 -14.55 4.93
C ALA A 52 -3.17 -13.57 5.11
N PRO A 53 -2.76 -13.13 6.33
CA PRO A 53 -1.63 -12.22 6.50
C PRO A 53 -0.32 -12.70 5.86
N LEU A 54 -0.07 -14.01 5.83
CA LEU A 54 1.12 -14.59 5.18
C LEU A 54 1.05 -14.46 3.67
N PHE A 55 -0.10 -14.76 3.06
CA PHE A 55 -0.32 -14.56 1.63
C PHE A 55 -0.23 -13.07 1.25
N GLN A 56 -0.59 -12.17 2.16
CA GLN A 56 -0.44 -10.73 1.92
C GLN A 56 1.01 -10.27 1.89
N ILE A 57 1.93 -10.93 2.61
CA ILE A 57 3.36 -10.65 2.47
C ILE A 57 3.82 -10.97 1.04
N ALA A 58 3.42 -12.13 0.51
CA ALA A 58 3.74 -12.51 -0.87
C ALA A 58 3.15 -11.51 -1.89
N ARG A 59 1.87 -11.13 -1.74
CA ARG A 59 1.23 -10.11 -2.59
C ARG A 59 1.93 -8.75 -2.48
N GLY A 60 2.29 -8.33 -1.27
CA GLY A 60 3.02 -7.09 -1.03
C GLY A 60 4.42 -7.09 -1.66
N ALA A 61 5.08 -8.24 -1.75
CA ALA A 61 6.36 -8.38 -2.44
C ALA A 61 6.20 -8.27 -3.97
N LEU A 62 5.11 -8.81 -4.54
CA LEU A 62 4.79 -8.63 -5.95
C LEU A 62 4.48 -7.16 -6.29
N PHE A 63 3.74 -6.47 -5.43
CA PHE A 63 3.57 -5.01 -5.57
C PHE A 63 4.91 -4.27 -5.51
N ALA A 64 5.79 -4.63 -4.57
CA ALA A 64 7.12 -4.04 -4.49
C ALA A 64 7.92 -4.22 -5.78
N LEU A 65 7.86 -5.40 -6.41
CA LEU A 65 8.51 -5.66 -7.69
C LEU A 65 7.98 -4.74 -8.80
N VAL A 66 6.66 -4.66 -8.96
CA VAL A 66 6.03 -3.82 -10.00
C VAL A 66 6.32 -2.34 -9.75
N LEU A 67 6.19 -1.86 -8.51
CA LEU A 67 6.48 -0.47 -8.17
C LEU A 67 7.96 -0.13 -8.29
N TRP A 68 8.86 -1.11 -8.15
CA TRP A 68 10.26 -0.89 -8.45
C TRP A 68 10.48 -0.61 -9.94
N LEU A 69 9.81 -1.36 -10.82
CA LEU A 69 9.87 -1.16 -12.27
C LEU A 69 9.25 0.18 -12.69
N LEU A 70 8.13 0.56 -12.06
CA LEU A 70 7.42 1.81 -12.33
C LEU A 70 7.97 3.01 -11.54
N ARG A 71 9.08 2.85 -10.82
CA ARG A 71 9.62 3.88 -9.91
C ARG A 71 9.74 5.27 -10.53
N PRO A 72 10.28 5.45 -11.75
CA PRO A 72 10.38 6.78 -12.37
C PRO A 72 9.01 7.45 -12.59
N ALA A 73 7.97 6.66 -12.92
CA ALA A 73 6.66 7.18 -13.28
C ALA A 73 5.93 7.88 -12.12
N PHE A 74 6.23 7.51 -10.86
CA PHE A 74 5.55 8.08 -9.68
C PHE A 74 6.48 8.81 -8.70
N MET A 75 7.79 8.57 -8.72
CA MET A 75 8.69 9.23 -7.76
C MET A 75 8.81 10.73 -8.02
N GLU A 76 8.90 11.13 -9.28
CA GLU A 76 9.12 12.52 -9.69
C GLU A 76 7.84 13.37 -9.66
N ARG A 77 6.67 12.73 -9.51
CA ARG A 77 5.37 13.42 -9.52
C ARG A 77 4.90 13.79 -8.11
N LYS A 78 4.34 15.00 -7.96
CA LYS A 78 3.70 15.49 -6.72
C LYS A 78 2.61 14.52 -6.23
N HIS A 79 1.77 14.04 -7.15
CA HIS A 79 0.69 13.09 -6.87
C HIS A 79 1.00 11.68 -7.39
N GLY A 80 2.27 11.23 -7.28
CA GLY A 80 2.67 9.90 -7.75
C GLY A 80 1.86 8.74 -7.16
N TRP A 81 1.30 8.91 -5.96
CA TRP A 81 0.39 7.95 -5.35
C TRP A 81 -0.87 7.69 -6.19
N LEU A 82 -1.38 8.68 -6.94
CA LEU A 82 -2.50 8.50 -7.87
C LEU A 82 -2.10 7.65 -9.07
N VAL A 83 -0.85 7.75 -9.54
CA VAL A 83 -0.35 6.90 -10.63
C VAL A 83 -0.28 5.45 -10.17
N VAL A 84 0.21 5.22 -8.96
CA VAL A 84 0.24 3.89 -8.34
C VAL A 84 -1.19 3.35 -8.16
N TRP A 85 -2.08 4.15 -7.58
CA TRP A 85 -3.47 3.74 -7.38
C TRP A 85 -4.19 3.45 -8.69
N ALA A 86 -4.07 4.33 -9.69
CA ALA A 86 -4.68 4.13 -10.99
C ALA A 86 -4.15 2.85 -11.66
N THR A 87 -2.86 2.54 -11.52
CA THR A 87 -2.29 1.30 -12.04
C THR A 87 -2.93 0.09 -11.36
N VAL A 88 -3.01 0.09 -10.02
CA VAL A 88 -3.60 -1.03 -9.28
C VAL A 88 -5.10 -1.15 -9.54
N ALA A 89 -5.85 -0.06 -9.50
CA ALA A 89 -7.30 -0.07 -9.66
C ALA A 89 -7.72 -0.36 -11.10
N ILE A 90 -7.15 0.35 -12.08
CA ILE A 90 -7.57 0.19 -13.48
C ILE A 90 -7.06 -1.13 -14.04
N VAL A 91 -5.79 -1.47 -13.84
CA VAL A 91 -5.21 -2.69 -14.44
C VAL A 91 -5.52 -3.92 -13.60
N GLY A 92 -5.43 -3.82 -12.27
CA GLY A 92 -5.53 -4.95 -11.36
C GLY A 92 -6.92 -5.24 -10.77
N ILE A 93 -7.90 -4.34 -10.96
CA ILE A 93 -9.28 -4.57 -10.53
C ILE A 93 -10.19 -4.53 -11.75
N LEU A 94 -10.31 -3.36 -12.40
CA LEU A 94 -11.28 -3.15 -13.49
C LEU A 94 -10.94 -3.96 -14.75
N ASN A 95 -9.68 -3.99 -15.17
CA ASN A 95 -9.19 -4.73 -16.35
C ASN A 95 -8.55 -6.07 -15.99
N THR A 96 -8.92 -6.67 -14.86
CA THR A 96 -8.42 -7.99 -14.49
C THR A 96 -8.79 -9.00 -15.58
N PRO A 97 -7.82 -9.75 -16.16
CA PRO A 97 -8.12 -10.71 -17.23
C PRO A 97 -8.98 -11.91 -16.81
N ALA A 98 -9.06 -12.17 -15.50
CA ALA A 98 -9.94 -13.18 -14.94
C ALA A 98 -11.29 -12.57 -14.56
N THR A 99 -12.34 -13.39 -14.57
CA THR A 99 -13.71 -13.07 -14.13
C THR A 99 -13.78 -12.88 -12.61
N SER A 100 -13.12 -11.82 -12.12
CA SER A 100 -13.04 -11.44 -10.71
C SER A 100 -14.15 -10.43 -10.37
N PRO A 101 -14.80 -10.53 -9.20
CA PRO A 101 -15.74 -9.52 -8.74
C PRO A 101 -15.17 -8.10 -8.84
N GLY A 102 -15.98 -7.17 -9.36
CA GLY A 102 -15.59 -5.78 -9.60
C GLY A 102 -14.83 -5.52 -10.91
N SER A 103 -14.53 -6.54 -11.72
CA SER A 103 -13.92 -6.37 -13.05
C SER A 103 -14.96 -6.21 -14.17
N ILE A 104 -14.51 -5.71 -15.33
CA ILE A 104 -15.34 -5.67 -16.55
C ILE A 104 -15.68 -7.08 -17.03
N GLU A 105 -14.77 -8.04 -16.88
CA GLU A 105 -15.03 -9.45 -17.21
C GLU A 105 -16.18 -10.03 -16.38
N ALA A 106 -16.23 -9.70 -15.09
CA ALA A 106 -17.36 -10.09 -14.23
C ALA A 106 -18.67 -9.45 -14.70
N LEU A 107 -18.66 -8.18 -15.12
CA LEU A 107 -19.85 -7.51 -15.66
C LEU A 107 -20.37 -8.17 -16.94
N ILE A 108 -19.48 -8.73 -17.77
CA ILE A 108 -19.84 -9.37 -19.04
C ILE A 108 -20.39 -10.78 -18.80
N TYR A 109 -19.72 -11.57 -17.95
CA TYR A 109 -19.94 -13.02 -17.87
C TYR A 109 -20.67 -13.50 -16.62
N LEU A 110 -20.74 -12.72 -15.55
CA LEU A 110 -21.49 -13.11 -14.36
C LEU A 110 -22.91 -12.55 -14.44
N GLU A 111 -23.88 -13.42 -14.24
CA GLU A 111 -25.25 -12.97 -13.98
C GLU A 111 -25.27 -12.16 -12.67
N PRO A 112 -26.17 -11.18 -12.53
CA PRO A 112 -26.51 -10.60 -11.24
C PRO A 112 -27.13 -11.69 -10.35
N ALA A 113 -26.29 -12.59 -9.83
CA ALA A 113 -26.64 -13.43 -8.70
C ALA A 113 -27.06 -12.45 -7.60
N GLY A 114 -28.15 -12.75 -6.89
CA GLY A 114 -28.68 -11.92 -5.80
C GLY A 114 -27.76 -11.86 -4.59
N GLU A 115 -26.46 -11.65 -4.82
CA GLU A 115 -25.44 -11.45 -3.83
C GLU A 115 -25.86 -10.27 -2.93
N PRO A 116 -25.69 -10.43 -1.62
CA PRO A 116 -25.85 -9.35 -0.67
C PRO A 116 -25.04 -8.10 -1.11
N LEU A 117 -25.71 -6.94 -1.19
CA LEU A 117 -25.11 -5.68 -1.66
C LEU A 117 -23.88 -5.25 -0.84
N ASN A 118 -23.84 -5.64 0.43
CA ASN A 118 -22.68 -5.48 1.29
C ASN A 118 -21.44 -6.18 0.70
N THR A 119 -21.57 -7.36 0.11
CA THR A 119 -20.46 -8.16 -0.39
C THR A 119 -20.05 -7.74 -1.80
N SER A 120 -21.00 -7.48 -2.70
CA SER A 120 -20.64 -7.04 -4.06
C SER A 120 -20.18 -5.58 -4.09
N VAL A 121 -21.03 -4.64 -3.64
CA VAL A 121 -20.73 -3.20 -3.70
C VAL A 121 -19.80 -2.81 -2.56
N GLY A 122 -20.09 -3.23 -1.32
CA GLY A 122 -19.24 -2.93 -0.17
C GLY A 122 -17.84 -3.52 -0.32
N GLY A 123 -17.73 -4.78 -0.78
CA GLY A 123 -16.44 -5.41 -1.08
C GLY A 123 -15.65 -4.66 -2.17
N THR A 124 -16.31 -4.22 -3.24
CA THR A 124 -15.64 -3.41 -4.29
C THR A 124 -15.16 -2.06 -3.74
N VAL A 125 -15.99 -1.38 -2.95
CA VAL A 125 -15.64 -0.10 -2.31
C VAL A 125 -14.48 -0.27 -1.34
N GLU A 126 -14.48 -1.34 -0.55
CA GLU A 126 -13.39 -1.70 0.35
C GLU A 126 -12.07 -1.87 -0.42
N ILE A 127 -12.06 -2.68 -1.49
CA ILE A 127 -10.83 -2.96 -2.24
C ILE A 127 -10.30 -1.67 -2.89
N LEU A 128 -11.18 -0.82 -3.43
CA LEU A 128 -10.78 0.47 -4.00
C LEU A 128 -10.20 1.41 -2.92
N ALA A 129 -10.83 1.48 -1.75
CA ALA A 129 -10.36 2.29 -0.63
C ALA A 129 -9.02 1.76 -0.08
N GLN A 130 -8.90 0.44 0.10
CA GLN A 130 -7.69 -0.22 0.58
C GLN A 130 -6.51 0.02 -0.36
N THR A 131 -6.71 -0.19 -1.67
CA THR A 131 -5.65 0.04 -2.67
C THR A 131 -5.28 1.52 -2.78
N MET A 132 -6.21 2.44 -2.55
CA MET A 132 -5.94 3.88 -2.47
C MET A 132 -5.06 4.22 -1.27
N LEU A 133 -5.41 3.72 -0.07
CA LEU A 133 -4.63 3.91 1.15
C LEU A 133 -3.24 3.27 1.02
N PHE A 134 -3.15 2.07 0.45
CA PHE A 134 -1.88 1.42 0.12
C PHE A 134 -1.01 2.33 -0.76
N SER A 135 -1.58 2.85 -1.85
CA SER A 135 -0.84 3.67 -2.80
C SER A 135 -0.31 4.95 -2.17
N ALA A 136 -1.13 5.61 -1.34
CA ALA A 136 -0.73 6.78 -0.57
C ALA A 136 0.37 6.44 0.44
N ALA A 137 0.17 5.41 1.26
CA ALA A 137 1.11 5.00 2.31
C ALA A 137 2.46 4.54 1.73
N ALA A 138 2.45 3.69 0.71
CA ALA A 138 3.65 3.14 0.09
C ALA A 138 4.49 4.23 -0.57
N THR A 139 3.87 5.09 -1.40
CA THR A 139 4.60 6.17 -2.06
C THR A 139 5.14 7.19 -1.07
N TRP A 140 4.37 7.56 -0.04
CA TRP A 140 4.82 8.45 1.01
C TRP A 140 6.01 7.86 1.79
N TRP A 141 5.94 6.59 2.17
CA TRP A 141 6.99 5.96 2.98
C TRP A 141 8.28 5.74 2.18
N VAL A 142 8.16 5.38 0.90
CA VAL A 142 9.33 5.22 0.05
C VAL A 142 10.00 6.57 -0.25
N LYS A 143 9.23 7.65 -0.41
CA LYS A 143 9.76 9.00 -0.62
C LYS A 143 10.47 9.57 0.61
N ARG A 144 10.20 9.06 1.82
CA ARG A 144 10.94 9.46 3.02
C ARG A 144 12.41 9.08 2.87
N PRO A 145 13.36 10.04 2.95
CA PRO A 145 14.77 9.71 3.01
C PRO A 145 14.98 8.73 4.15
N ALA A 146 15.76 7.67 3.90
CA ALA A 146 16.19 6.80 4.98
C ALA A 146 16.86 7.72 6.01
N ARG A 147 16.35 7.76 7.25
CA ARG A 147 17.08 8.39 8.36
C ARG A 147 18.37 7.60 8.50
N HIS A 148 19.41 8.01 7.78
CA HIS A 148 20.75 7.78 8.23
C HIS A 148 20.82 8.44 9.60
N ALA A 149 21.29 7.68 10.58
CA ALA A 149 21.65 8.21 11.89
C ALA A 149 22.71 9.31 11.68
N SER A 150 22.27 10.53 11.42
CA SER A 150 23.06 11.74 11.61
C SER A 150 23.00 12.07 13.11
N ALA A 151 23.51 11.17 13.93
CA ALA A 151 24.11 11.57 15.20
C ALA A 151 25.55 11.95 14.84
N GLY A 152 25.70 13.14 14.27
CA GLY A 152 27.00 13.79 14.24
C GLY A 152 27.43 13.99 15.68
N SER A 153 28.46 13.27 16.11
CA SER A 153 29.24 13.68 17.27
C SER A 153 29.86 15.04 16.94
N SER A 154 29.43 16.04 17.70
CA SER A 154 29.76 17.46 17.65
C SER A 154 31.24 17.78 17.42
N PRO A 155 31.58 18.90 16.74
CA PRO A 155 32.87 19.54 16.91
C PRO A 155 32.83 20.37 18.21
N GLU A 156 33.41 19.85 19.29
CA GLU A 156 33.84 20.71 20.40
C GLU A 156 35.03 21.55 19.93
N GLY A 157 34.78 22.85 19.78
CA GLY A 157 35.78 23.84 19.41
C GLY A 157 35.40 25.21 19.96
N SER A 158 35.21 25.31 21.27
CA SER A 158 35.07 26.60 21.96
C SER A 158 36.42 27.06 22.50
N GLY A 159 37.15 27.85 21.71
CA GLY A 159 38.30 28.62 22.14
C GLY A 159 38.06 30.09 21.84
N THR A 160 37.67 30.86 22.85
CA THR A 160 37.29 32.27 22.78
C THR A 160 38.49 33.22 22.71
N SER A 161 38.32 34.28 21.91
CA SER A 161 38.72 35.68 22.16
C SER A 161 40.21 36.07 22.02
N LYS A 162 40.52 36.97 21.08
CA LYS A 162 40.53 38.43 21.35
C LYS A 162 40.74 39.27 20.09
N SER A 163 39.99 40.36 20.08
CA SER A 163 40.08 41.53 19.21
C SER A 163 41.39 42.29 19.41
N SER A 164 41.98 42.78 18.32
CA SER A 164 42.87 43.95 18.32
C SER A 164 42.87 44.60 16.93
N ASP A 165 42.50 45.88 16.93
CA ASP A 165 42.26 46.80 15.81
C ASP A 165 43.40 46.94 14.77
N PRO A 166 43.07 47.40 13.55
CA PRO A 166 44.06 47.77 12.55
C PRO A 166 44.57 49.20 12.78
N LYS A 167 45.89 49.40 12.81
CA LYS A 167 46.49 50.72 12.61
C LYS A 167 47.22 50.76 11.26
N LEU A 168 46.82 51.74 10.46
CA LEU A 168 47.50 52.24 9.27
C LEU A 168 48.96 52.60 9.58
N ARG A 169 49.88 52.14 8.73
CA ARG A 169 50.81 52.97 7.93
C ARG A 169 51.58 52.11 6.94
#